data_AF-A0AAW5EM48-F1
#
_entry.id   AF-A0AAW5EM48-F1
#
_cell.length_a   1.000
_cell.length_b   1.000
_cell.length_c   1.000
_cell.angle_alpha   90.00
_cell.angle_beta   90.00
_cell.angle_gamma   90.00
#
_symmetry.space_group_name_H-M   'P 1'
#
loop_
_entity.id
_entity.type
_entity.pdbx_description
1 polymer ?
#
loop_
_entity_poly.entity_id
_entity_poly.type
_entity_poly.pdbx_seq_one_letter_code
_entity_poly.pdbx_strand_id
1 'polypeptide(L)'
;GYPEVSPHDFYRELFPAGSLQQEPEDGKGNIIATQIRPSGKGRTRQWVIDDSLKMLDKVIGDRFGLIPPISFYGKSHTKENAHELFAVVVDVDYVGKQQLKNLLKQFGNG
;
A
#
# COMPACT_ATOMS: atom_id res chain seq x y z
N GLY A 1 -0.49 -13.02 23.60
CA GLY A 1 -0.03 -12.01 22.61
C GLY A 1 -0.74 -12.27 21.31
N TYR A 2 -0.76 -11.30 20.40
CA TYR A 2 -1.21 -11.53 19.04
C TYR A 2 -0.15 -12.36 18.29
N PRO A 3 -0.56 -13.29 17.41
CA PRO A 3 0.40 -14.01 16.58
C PRO A 3 1.13 -13.03 15.68
N GLU A 4 2.44 -13.24 15.50
CA GLU A 4 3.20 -12.54 14.48
C GLU A 4 2.74 -13.04 13.10
N VAL A 5 2.57 -12.10 12.16
CA VAL A 5 2.11 -12.38 10.79
C VAL A 5 3.28 -12.09 9.85
N SER A 6 3.50 -12.96 8.87
CA SER A 6 4.55 -12.70 7.88
C SER A 6 4.19 -11.48 7.03
N PRO A 7 5.17 -10.71 6.52
CA PRO A 7 4.86 -9.59 5.65
C PRO A 7 4.02 -9.96 4.42
N HIS A 8 4.25 -11.14 3.84
CA HIS A 8 3.45 -11.63 2.70
C HIS A 8 2.01 -11.91 3.08
N ASP A 9 1.76 -12.53 4.24
CA ASP A 9 0.39 -12.80 4.70
C ASP A 9 -0.35 -11.49 4.99
N PHE A 10 0.32 -10.52 5.63
CA PHE A 10 -0.24 -9.20 5.88
C PHE A 10 -0.64 -8.49 4.58
N TYR A 11 0.26 -8.44 3.59
CA TYR A 11 -0.04 -7.78 2.32
C TYR A 11 -1.04 -8.55 1.45
N ARG A 12 -1.15 -9.87 1.63
CA ARG A 12 -2.21 -10.66 0.97
C ARG A 12 -3.59 -10.39 1.57
N GLU A 13 -3.67 -10.16 2.87
CA GLU A 13 -4.92 -9.72 3.51
C GLU A 13 -5.29 -8.30 3.07
N LEU A 14 -4.31 -7.39 2.99
CA LEU A 14 -4.50 -6.02 2.51
C LEU A 14 -4.87 -5.95 1.02
N PHE A 15 -4.27 -6.80 0.18
CA PHE A 15 -4.53 -6.92 -1.25
C PHE A 15 -5.01 -8.34 -1.58
N PRO A 16 -6.33 -8.62 -1.40
CA PRO A 16 -6.89 -9.95 -1.60
C PRO A 16 -6.55 -10.54 -2.97
N ALA A 17 -6.36 -11.85 -3.05
CA ALA A 17 -6.08 -12.50 -4.32
C ALA A 17 -7.15 -12.18 -5.38
N GLY A 18 -6.69 -11.75 -6.56
CA GLY A 18 -7.53 -11.27 -7.64
C GLY A 18 -7.92 -9.78 -7.55
N SER A 19 -7.49 -9.03 -6.53
CA SER A 19 -7.80 -7.59 -6.42
C SER A 19 -6.84 -6.71 -7.22
N LEU A 20 -5.64 -7.20 -7.52
CA LEU A 20 -4.66 -6.48 -8.32
C LEU A 20 -4.59 -7.03 -9.75
N GLN A 21 -3.92 -6.27 -10.61
CA GLN A 21 -3.62 -6.64 -11.98
C GLN A 21 -2.96 -8.01 -12.09
N GLN A 22 -3.38 -8.81 -13.07
CA GLN A 22 -2.72 -10.08 -13.45
C GLN A 22 -1.96 -9.95 -14.78
N GLU A 23 -1.17 -10.97 -15.11
CA GLU A 23 -0.60 -11.15 -16.46
C GLU A 23 -1.33 -12.28 -17.20
N PRO A 24 -1.89 -12.04 -18.41
CA PRO A 24 -1.97 -10.75 -19.12
C PRO A 24 -2.91 -9.75 -18.42
N GLU A 25 -2.76 -8.45 -18.74
CA GLU A 25 -3.50 -7.37 -18.06
C GLU A 25 -5.02 -7.59 -18.11
N ASP A 26 -5.67 -7.58 -16.94
CA ASP A 26 -7.09 -7.88 -16.75
C ASP A 26 -7.93 -6.61 -16.44
N GLY A 27 -7.35 -5.43 -16.61
CA GLY A 27 -8.02 -4.15 -16.40
C GLY A 27 -8.09 -3.68 -14.94
N LYS A 28 -7.42 -4.37 -14.01
CA LYS A 28 -7.26 -3.92 -12.61
C LYS A 28 -6.00 -3.07 -12.42
N GLY A 29 -5.93 -2.37 -11.30
CA GLY A 29 -4.75 -1.59 -10.92
C GLY A 29 -3.65 -2.45 -10.27
N ASN A 30 -2.42 -1.95 -10.31
CA ASN A 30 -1.25 -2.51 -9.62
C ASN A 30 -0.74 -1.58 -8.52
N ILE A 31 0.10 -2.08 -7.60
CA ILE A 31 0.75 -1.22 -6.60
C ILE A 31 2.09 -0.70 -7.14
N ILE A 32 2.35 0.59 -6.94
CA ILE A 32 3.67 1.20 -7.21
C ILE A 32 4.42 1.34 -5.88
N ALA A 33 5.21 0.33 -5.54
CA ALA A 33 6.00 0.32 -4.32
C ALA A 33 7.36 1.01 -4.51
N THR A 34 7.85 1.67 -3.46
CA THR A 34 9.09 2.47 -3.51
C THR A 34 10.13 1.90 -2.55
N GLN A 35 11.29 1.52 -3.09
CA GLN A 35 12.49 1.20 -2.35
C GLN A 35 13.33 2.47 -2.17
N ILE A 36 13.31 3.02 -0.95
CA ILE A 36 14.01 4.28 -0.63
C ILE A 36 15.46 3.97 -0.29
N ARG A 37 16.40 4.57 -1.02
CA ARG A 37 17.83 4.46 -0.73
C ARG A 37 18.32 5.73 -0.06
N PRO A 38 19.00 5.65 1.09
CA PRO A 38 19.62 6.81 1.70
C PRO A 38 20.60 7.51 0.74
N SER A 39 20.74 8.83 0.90
CA SER A 39 21.69 9.62 0.11
C SER A 39 23.08 8.99 0.14
N GLY A 40 23.72 8.92 -1.04
CA GLY A 40 25.03 8.28 -1.21
C GLY A 40 25.01 6.75 -1.38
N LYS A 41 23.86 6.07 -1.24
CA LYS A 41 23.73 4.60 -1.45
C LYS A 41 22.99 4.21 -2.74
N GLY A 42 22.86 5.16 -3.67
CA GLY A 42 22.19 4.98 -4.96
C GLY A 42 20.85 5.69 -5.05
N ARG A 43 20.13 5.45 -6.15
CA ARG A 43 18.83 6.07 -6.41
C ARG A 43 17.69 5.25 -5.81
N THR A 44 16.66 5.94 -5.34
CA THR A 44 15.34 5.37 -5.07
C THR A 44 14.83 4.61 -6.30
N ARG A 45 14.21 3.46 -6.07
CA ARG A 45 13.64 2.62 -7.14
C ARG A 45 12.16 2.40 -6.90
N GLN A 46 11.41 2.25 -7.98
CA GLN A 46 10.00 1.90 -7.94
C GLN A 46 9.79 0.52 -8.56
N TRP A 47 8.81 -0.21 -8.02
CA TRP A 47 8.48 -1.56 -8.42
C TRP A 47 6.98 -1.65 -8.60
N VAL A 48 6.57 -2.24 -9.73
CA VAL A 48 5.18 -2.62 -9.97
C VAL A 48 4.96 -3.95 -9.26
N ILE A 49 3.92 -4.00 -8.42
CA ILE A 49 3.49 -5.21 -7.73
C ILE A 49 2.11 -5.57 -8.26
N ASP A 50 2.06 -6.73 -8.91
CA ASP A 50 0.87 -7.37 -9.44
C ASP A 50 0.24 -8.31 -8.40
N ASP A 51 -0.82 -9.01 -8.79
CA ASP A 51 -1.54 -9.92 -7.90
C ASP A 51 -0.68 -11.08 -7.38
N SER A 52 0.43 -11.41 -8.06
CA SER A 52 1.36 -12.44 -7.59
C SER A 52 2.13 -12.02 -6.34
N LEU A 53 2.19 -10.71 -6.06
CA LEU A 53 2.96 -10.10 -4.97
C LEU A 53 4.47 -10.40 -4.95
N LYS A 54 5.02 -11.06 -5.99
CA LYS A 54 6.44 -11.44 -6.05
C LYS A 54 7.40 -10.26 -5.89
N MET A 55 6.99 -9.09 -6.36
CA MET A 55 7.82 -7.88 -6.32
C MET A 55 7.84 -7.20 -4.94
N LEU A 56 7.06 -7.66 -3.96
CA LEU A 56 7.15 -7.21 -2.57
C LEU A 56 8.56 -7.41 -2.00
N ASP A 57 9.24 -8.51 -2.37
CA ASP A 57 10.57 -8.86 -1.84
C ASP A 57 11.63 -7.81 -2.13
N LYS A 58 11.43 -6.97 -3.16
CA LYS A 58 12.35 -5.86 -3.47
C LYS A 58 12.28 -4.72 -2.46
N VAL A 59 11.21 -4.67 -1.68
CA VAL A 59 10.85 -3.53 -0.82
C VAL A 59 10.84 -3.95 0.66
N ILE A 60 10.29 -5.12 0.98
CA ILE A 60 10.18 -5.63 2.37
C ILE A 60 11.55 -5.92 2.99
N GLY A 61 12.52 -6.38 2.20
CA GLY A 61 13.88 -6.67 2.69
C GLY A 61 14.80 -5.46 2.80
N ASP A 62 14.34 -4.26 2.43
CA ASP A 62 15.16 -3.04 2.50
C ASP A 62 14.91 -2.30 3.81
N ARG A 63 15.87 -1.46 4.20
CA ARG A 63 15.80 -0.64 5.41
C ARG A 63 14.64 0.37 5.37
N PHE A 64 14.28 0.84 4.17
CA PHE A 64 13.20 1.81 3.96
C PHE A 64 12.38 1.43 2.72
N GLY A 65 11.28 0.73 2.96
CA GLY A 65 10.29 0.36 1.94
C GLY A 65 8.97 1.09 2.15
N LEU A 66 8.36 1.57 1.07
CA LEU A 66 7.03 2.17 1.09
C LEU A 66 6.12 1.42 0.11
N ILE A 67 5.01 0.88 0.63
CA ILE A 67 4.00 0.16 -0.14
C ILE A 67 2.68 0.89 0.11
N PRO A 68 2.18 1.68 -0.87
CA PRO A 68 0.97 2.45 -0.67
C PRO A 68 -0.26 1.52 -0.69
N PRO A 69 -1.27 1.72 0.17
CA PRO A 69 -2.51 0.93 0.17
C PRO A 69 -3.49 1.42 -0.91
N ILE A 70 -2.98 1.76 -2.10
CA ILE A 70 -3.75 2.26 -3.24
C ILE A 70 -3.19 1.69 -4.54
N SER A 71 -4.07 1.27 -5.44
CA SER A 71 -3.71 0.78 -6.77
C SER A 71 -3.70 1.88 -7.82
N PHE A 72 -2.94 1.65 -8.88
CA PHE A 72 -2.77 2.55 -10.02
C PHE A 72 -2.87 1.78 -11.32
N TYR A 73 -3.37 2.44 -12.37
CA TYR A 73 -3.24 1.95 -13.73
C TYR A 73 -1.85 2.22 -14.30
N GLY A 74 -1.28 1.20 -14.95
CA GLY A 74 0.04 1.28 -15.54
C GLY A 74 1.16 1.48 -14.51
N LYS A 75 2.26 2.09 -14.94
CA LYS A 75 3.54 2.08 -14.20
C LYS A 75 3.85 3.35 -13.41
N SER A 76 2.88 4.24 -13.24
CA SER A 76 3.06 5.57 -12.65
C SER A 76 2.02 5.84 -11.57
N HIS A 77 2.46 6.42 -10.45
CA HIS A 77 1.61 6.73 -9.29
C HIS A 77 0.92 8.11 -9.35
N THR A 78 0.65 8.62 -10.55
CA THR A 78 0.01 9.94 -10.72
C THR A 78 -1.45 9.90 -10.26
N LYS A 79 -2.03 11.07 -9.96
CA LYS A 79 -3.41 11.16 -9.47
C LYS A 79 -4.42 10.63 -10.48
N GLU A 80 -4.16 10.85 -11.76
CA GLU A 80 -5.00 10.42 -12.87
C GLU A 80 -5.00 8.89 -13.03
N ASN A 81 -3.94 8.23 -12.54
CA ASN A 81 -3.80 6.78 -12.60
C ASN A 81 -4.33 6.10 -11.34
N ALA A 82 -4.61 6.82 -10.26
CA ALA A 82 -5.09 6.24 -9.01
C ALA A 82 -6.45 5.56 -9.23
N HIS A 83 -6.60 4.34 -8.71
CA HIS A 83 -7.76 3.50 -8.99
C HIS A 83 -8.53 3.10 -7.72
N GLU A 84 -7.96 2.24 -6.87
CA GLU A 84 -8.66 1.68 -5.71
C GLU A 84 -7.87 1.87 -4.42
N LEU A 85 -8.53 2.33 -3.36
CA LEU A 85 -7.96 2.48 -2.01
C LEU A 85 -8.30 1.26 -1.15
N PHE A 86 -7.28 0.54 -0.67
CA PHE A 86 -7.42 -0.72 0.06
C PHE A 86 -7.46 -0.53 1.58
N ALA A 87 -6.77 0.48 2.10
CA ALA A 87 -6.79 0.76 3.53
C ALA A 87 -6.57 2.24 3.84
N VAL A 88 -7.04 2.59 5.03
CA VAL A 88 -6.76 3.86 5.71
C VAL A 88 -6.17 3.52 7.07
N VAL A 89 -5.02 4.11 7.38
CA VAL A 89 -4.39 3.98 8.70
C VAL A 89 -4.66 5.24 9.49
N VAL A 90 -5.17 5.08 10.70
CA VAL A 90 -5.38 6.18 11.65
C VAL A 90 -4.40 5.99 12.80
N ASP A 91 -3.47 6.93 12.94
CA ASP A 91 -2.67 7.02 14.15
C ASP A 91 -3.52 7.67 15.24
N VAL A 92 -3.66 6.96 16.37
CA VAL A 92 -4.50 7.37 17.51
C VAL A 92 -3.64 7.89 18.66
N ASP A 93 -2.32 7.71 18.59
CA ASP A 93 -1.43 8.21 19.61
C ASP A 93 -1.47 9.74 19.61
N TYR A 94 -1.65 10.32 20.81
CA TYR A 94 -1.84 11.76 21.02
C TYR A 94 -3.14 12.36 20.43
N VAL A 95 -4.07 11.55 19.92
CA VAL A 95 -5.38 12.02 19.46
C VAL A 95 -6.37 12.05 20.63
N GLY A 96 -6.87 13.25 20.96
CA GLY A 96 -7.90 13.40 21.97
C GLY A 96 -9.23 12.74 21.57
N LYS A 97 -10.02 12.32 22.57
CA LYS A 97 -11.34 11.67 22.35
C LYS A 97 -12.28 12.47 21.45
N GLN A 98 -12.18 13.81 21.46
CA GLN A 98 -13.03 14.68 20.64
C GLN A 98 -12.66 14.64 19.16
N GLN A 99 -11.36 14.58 18.85
CA GLN A 99 -10.84 14.49 17.50
C GLN A 99 -11.25 13.17 16.85
N LEU A 100 -11.19 12.06 17.61
CA LEU A 100 -11.67 10.76 17.13
C LEU A 100 -13.18 10.77 16.87
N LYS A 101 -13.98 11.37 17.76
CA LYS A 101 -15.43 11.54 17.53
C LYS A 101 -15.74 12.35 16.27
N ASN A 102 -14.97 13.41 16.03
CA ASN A 102 -15.15 14.25 14.84
C ASN A 102 -14.83 13.47 13.55
N LEU A 103 -13.75 12.66 13.56
CA LEU A 103 -13.38 11.80 12.45
C LEU A 103 -14.49 10.78 12.13
N LEU A 104 -14.98 10.06 13.15
CA LEU A 104 -16.07 9.09 12.99
C LEU A 104 -17.36 9.73 12.47
N LYS A 105 -17.67 10.95 12.94
CA LYS A 105 -18.82 11.72 12.46
C LYS A 105 -18.69 12.09 10.97
N GLN A 106 -17.47 12.38 10.50
CA GLN A 106 -17.25 12.67 9.07
C GLN A 106 -17.45 11.44 8.19
N PHE A 107 -17.06 10.25 8.64
CA PHE A 107 -17.35 9.01 7.93
C PHE A 107 -18.86 8.70 7.82
N GLY A 108 -19.64 9.02 8.85
CA GLY A 108 -21.09 8.77 8.86
C GLY A 108 -21.95 9.79 8.10
N ASN A 109 -21.36 10.91 7.67
CA ASN A 109 -22.06 11.98 6.95
C ASN A 109 -21.76 11.98 5.44
N GLY A 110 -20.96 11.02 4.95
CA GLY A 110 -20.59 10.85 3.55
C GLY A 110 -21.59 9.99 2.78
#